data_AF-I2JJ51-F1
#
_entry.id   AF-I2JJ51-F1
#
_cell.length_a   1.000
_cell.length_b   1.000
_cell.length_c   1.000
_cell.angle_alpha   90.00
_cell.angle_beta   90.00
_cell.angle_gamma   90.00
#
_symmetry.space_group_name_H-M   'P 1'
#
loop_
_entity.id
_entity.type
_entity.pdbx_description
1 polymer ?
#
loop_
_entity_poly.entity_id
_entity_poly.type
_entity_poly.pdbx_seq_one_letter_code
_entity_poly.pdbx_strand_id
1 'polypeptide(L)'
;MISMMELGQMIKLSNSQRRPRYQLTSIFLGVDCATSIEELQTAKVQQPHSSPVNSHETTLKEKLSECKSEMLSALGESDEYSSLCKEHPELRERAQALYNEARERSAMLLGKMKALENMLSLYAG
;
A
#
# COMPACT_ATOMS: atom_id res chain seq x y z
N MET A 1 -25.66 -10.98 14.22
CA MET A 1 -25.42 -9.83 13.32
C MET A 1 -25.59 -8.49 14.04
N ILE A 2 -26.76 -8.21 14.65
CA ILE A 2 -27.01 -6.93 15.38
C ILE A 2 -25.99 -6.70 16.50
N SER A 3 -25.76 -7.71 17.35
CA SER A 3 -24.74 -7.63 18.43
C SER A 3 -23.32 -7.35 17.92
N MET A 4 -22.94 -7.86 16.74
CA MET A 4 -21.62 -7.57 16.15
C MET A 4 -21.50 -6.15 15.61
N MET A 5 -22.62 -5.54 15.21
CA MET A 5 -22.66 -4.13 14.79
C MET A 5 -22.60 -3.19 16.00
N GLU A 6 -23.30 -3.53 17.08
CA GLU A 6 -23.25 -2.78 18.35
C GLU A 6 -21.86 -2.82 18.99
N LEU A 7 -21.15 -3.95 18.87
CA LEU A 7 -19.77 -4.12 19.33
C LEU A 7 -18.72 -3.52 18.37
N GLY A 8 -19.14 -2.87 17.27
CA GLY A 8 -18.23 -2.25 16.29
C GLY A 8 -17.39 -3.24 15.47
N GLN A 9 -17.65 -4.53 15.60
CA GLN A 9 -16.96 -5.64 14.94
C GLN A 9 -17.39 -5.81 13.47
N MET A 10 -18.54 -5.26 13.10
CA MET A 10 -19.05 -5.34 11.74
C MET A 10 -19.84 -4.09 11.39
N ILE A 11 -19.60 -3.53 10.20
CA ILE A 11 -20.31 -2.34 9.70
C ILE A 11 -21.19 -2.71 8.51
N LYS A 12 -22.34 -2.05 8.39
CA LYS A 12 -23.27 -2.25 7.27
C LYS A 12 -22.92 -1.32 6.13
N LEU A 13 -22.76 -1.88 4.95
CA LEU A 13 -22.55 -1.14 3.72
C LEU A 13 -23.93 -0.79 3.14
N SER A 14 -24.33 0.47 3.20
CA SER A 14 -25.58 0.92 2.57
C SER A 14 -25.36 1.04 1.06
N ASN A 15 -25.71 0.02 0.29
CA ASN A 15 -25.79 0.16 -1.16
C ASN A 15 -27.11 -0.40 -1.70
N SER A 16 -27.84 0.46 -2.40
CA SER A 16 -29.27 0.38 -2.68
C SER A 16 -29.61 -0.58 -3.83
N GLN A 17 -29.25 -1.86 -3.70
CA GLN A 17 -29.87 -2.93 -4.49
C GLN A 17 -30.11 -4.19 -3.66
N ARG A 18 -31.42 -4.42 -3.38
CA ARG A 18 -32.16 -5.61 -2.89
C ARG A 18 -31.59 -6.50 -1.77
N ARG A 19 -30.29 -6.53 -1.46
CA ARG A 19 -29.73 -7.26 -0.31
C ARG A 19 -28.67 -6.42 0.43
N PRO A 20 -28.79 -6.25 1.75
CA PRO A 20 -27.80 -5.53 2.54
C PRO A 20 -26.48 -6.31 2.60
N ARG A 21 -25.35 -5.60 2.41
CA ARG A 21 -24.00 -6.15 2.56
C ARG A 21 -23.35 -5.60 3.84
N TYR A 22 -22.45 -6.38 4.43
CA TYR A 22 -21.76 -6.07 5.66
C TYR A 22 -20.27 -6.36 5.51
N GLN A 23 -19.44 -5.64 6.25
CA GLN A 23 -17.99 -5.80 6.27
C GLN A 23 -17.50 -5.89 7.71
N LEU A 24 -16.59 -6.83 7.98
CA LEU A 24 -15.98 -7.02 9.29
C LEU A 24 -14.89 -5.96 9.50
N THR A 25 -14.75 -5.48 10.73
CA THR A 25 -13.73 -4.49 11.12
C THR A 25 -12.51 -5.18 11.73
N SER A 26 -11.41 -4.44 11.89
CA SER A 26 -10.16 -4.91 12.52
C SER A 26 -10.37 -5.48 13.92
N ILE A 27 -11.36 -4.97 14.65
CA ILE A 27 -11.78 -5.42 15.98
C ILE A 27 -12.28 -6.87 15.94
N PHE A 28 -12.99 -7.26 14.88
CA PHE A 28 -13.43 -8.65 14.70
C PHE A 28 -12.28 -9.57 14.27
N LEU A 29 -11.40 -9.06 13.43
CA LEU A 29 -10.25 -9.81 12.93
C LEU A 29 -9.19 -10.03 14.03
N GLY A 30 -9.36 -9.45 15.21
CA GLY A 30 -8.44 -9.60 16.35
C GLY A 30 -7.03 -9.09 16.04
N VAL A 31 -6.89 -8.20 15.06
CA VAL A 31 -5.59 -7.64 14.67
C VAL A 31 -5.32 -6.45 15.58
N ASP A 32 -4.90 -6.77 16.80
CA ASP A 32 -4.08 -5.87 17.59
C ASP A 32 -2.74 -5.78 16.88
N CYS A 33 -2.41 -4.60 16.35
CA CYS A 33 -1.09 -4.38 15.74
C CYS A 33 -0.05 -4.35 16.88
N ALA A 34 0.44 -5.51 17.28
CA ALA A 34 1.66 -5.64 18.06
C ALA A 34 2.24 -7.06 17.92
N THR A 35 3.48 -7.11 17.43
CA THR A 35 4.50 -8.18 17.59
C THR A 35 4.84 -8.99 16.32
N SER A 36 6.05 -8.71 15.84
CA SER A 36 6.93 -9.46 14.94
C SER A 36 6.91 -10.98 15.17
N ILE A 37 6.93 -11.80 14.10
CA ILE A 37 7.89 -12.90 13.84
C ILE A 37 7.83 -13.28 12.34
N GLU A 38 9.03 -13.39 11.77
CA GLU A 38 9.44 -13.78 10.43
C GLU A 38 9.09 -15.24 10.04
N GLU A 39 9.07 -15.49 8.72
CA GLU A 39 9.42 -16.77 8.04
C GLU A 39 8.48 -18.00 8.31
N LEU A 40 7.83 -18.63 7.32
CA LEU A 40 8.40 -19.22 6.11
C LEU A 40 7.34 -19.48 5.03
N GLN A 41 7.82 -19.32 3.80
CA GLN A 41 7.32 -19.76 2.50
C GLN A 41 6.58 -21.11 2.51
N THR A 42 5.50 -21.24 1.72
CA THR A 42 5.33 -22.25 0.64
C THR A 42 4.03 -21.99 -0.15
N ALA A 43 4.13 -22.20 -1.46
CA ALA A 43 3.19 -21.95 -2.53
C ALA A 43 1.70 -22.38 -2.38
N LYS A 44 0.83 -21.51 -2.92
CA LYS A 44 -0.34 -21.77 -3.80
C LYS A 44 -1.50 -22.61 -3.26
N VAL A 45 -2.60 -21.95 -2.88
CA VAL A 45 -3.97 -22.42 -3.10
C VAL A 45 -4.87 -21.24 -3.49
N GLN A 46 -5.41 -21.30 -4.71
CA GLN A 46 -6.49 -20.46 -5.23
C GLN A 46 -7.79 -20.75 -4.47
N GLN A 47 -8.70 -19.76 -4.38
CA GLN A 47 -10.18 -19.84 -4.59
C GLN A 47 -10.86 -18.58 -3.97
N PRO A 48 -12.12 -18.22 -4.31
CA PRO A 48 -12.64 -18.03 -5.67
C PRO A 48 -13.64 -16.83 -5.78
N HIS A 49 -13.91 -16.39 -7.01
CA HIS A 49 -15.11 -15.67 -7.50
C HIS A 49 -15.57 -14.36 -6.79
N SER A 50 -15.21 -13.23 -7.39
CA SER A 50 -16.22 -12.21 -7.72
C SER A 50 -16.11 -11.85 -9.22
N SER A 51 -17.28 -11.62 -9.83
CA SER A 51 -17.56 -11.37 -11.25
C SER A 51 -16.59 -10.41 -11.98
N PRO A 52 -16.42 -10.55 -13.31
CA PRO A 52 -15.51 -9.74 -14.11
C PRO A 52 -16.12 -8.35 -14.34
N VAL A 53 -15.91 -7.44 -13.39
CA VAL A 53 -16.15 -6.01 -13.58
C VAL A 53 -14.85 -5.32 -13.20
N ASN A 54 -14.01 -5.10 -14.22
CA ASN A 54 -12.72 -4.39 -14.20
C ASN A 54 -11.65 -4.77 -13.16
N SER A 55 -11.42 -6.08 -12.97
CA SER A 55 -10.34 -6.63 -12.13
C SER A 55 -8.94 -6.06 -12.44
N HIS A 56 -8.65 -5.76 -13.72
CA HIS A 56 -7.35 -5.21 -14.12
C HIS A 56 -7.17 -3.74 -13.72
N GLU A 57 -8.22 -2.93 -13.86
CA GLU A 57 -8.19 -1.51 -13.49
C GLU A 57 -8.02 -1.34 -11.99
N THR A 58 -8.74 -2.13 -11.18
CA THR A 58 -8.60 -2.11 -9.72
C THR A 58 -7.19 -2.51 -9.29
N THR A 59 -6.65 -3.58 -9.88
CA THR A 59 -5.27 -4.04 -9.61
C THR A 59 -4.23 -2.97 -9.97
N LEU A 60 -4.40 -2.29 -11.11
CA LEU A 60 -3.50 -1.21 -11.54
C LEU A 60 -3.56 0.00 -10.59
N LYS A 61 -4.76 0.37 -10.12
CA LYS A 61 -4.95 1.45 -9.14
C LYS A 61 -4.35 1.11 -7.78
N GLU A 62 -4.48 -0.12 -7.32
CA GLU A 62 -3.85 -0.61 -6.09
C GLU A 62 -2.33 -0.50 -6.19
N LYS A 63 -1.71 -1.03 -7.26
CA LYS A 63 -0.28 -0.90 -7.52
C LYS A 63 0.18 0.55 -7.61
N LEU A 64 -0.63 1.43 -8.21
CA LEU A 64 -0.33 2.85 -8.30
C LEU A 64 -0.33 3.50 -6.90
N SER A 65 -1.26 3.11 -6.02
CA SER A 65 -1.32 3.62 -4.65
C SER A 65 -0.14 3.17 -3.79
N GLU A 66 0.27 1.90 -3.92
CA GLU A 66 1.45 1.34 -3.26
C GLU A 66 2.71 2.08 -3.71
N CYS A 67 2.90 2.22 -5.02
CA CYS A 67 4.05 2.91 -5.58
C CYS A 67 4.13 4.38 -5.14
N LYS A 68 2.98 5.07 -5.01
CA LYS A 68 2.93 6.43 -4.45
C LYS A 68 3.38 6.47 -2.99
N SER A 69 2.92 5.53 -2.17
CA SER A 69 3.33 5.44 -0.75
C SER A 69 4.82 5.20 -0.61
N GLU A 70 5.37 4.23 -1.36
CA GLU A 70 6.81 3.96 -1.36
C GLU A 70 7.64 5.15 -1.84
N MET A 71 7.16 5.87 -2.85
CA MET A 71 7.87 7.04 -3.39
C MET A 71 7.97 8.15 -2.33
N LEU A 72 6.90 8.41 -1.59
CA LEU A 72 6.90 9.38 -0.50
C LEU A 72 7.86 8.97 0.62
N SER A 73 7.91 7.68 0.97
CA SER A 73 8.89 7.17 1.94
C SER A 73 10.31 7.41 1.46
N ALA A 74 10.64 7.03 0.22
CA ALA A 74 11.98 7.21 -0.34
C ALA A 74 12.41 8.69 -0.42
N LEU A 75 11.48 9.59 -0.71
CA LEU A 75 11.74 11.04 -0.67
C LEU A 75 12.05 11.51 0.75
N GLY A 76 11.23 11.11 1.74
CA GLY A 76 11.46 11.45 3.14
C GLY A 76 12.81 10.94 3.65
N GLU A 77 13.19 9.70 3.30
CA GLU A 77 14.51 9.16 3.59
C GLU A 77 15.63 10.01 2.97
N SER A 78 15.50 10.40 1.70
CA SER A 78 16.50 11.24 1.03
C SER A 78 16.63 12.64 1.66
N ASP A 79 15.52 13.24 2.08
CA ASP A 79 15.51 14.54 2.74
C ASP A 79 16.15 14.46 4.14
N GLU A 80 15.87 13.39 4.88
CA GLU A 80 16.46 13.14 6.20
C GLU A 80 17.97 12.89 6.09
N TYR A 81 18.43 12.06 5.14
CA TYR A 81 19.87 11.86 4.91
C TYR A 81 20.58 13.16 4.52
N SER A 82 19.92 14.03 3.75
CA SER A 82 20.46 15.34 3.40
C SER A 82 20.62 16.24 4.63
N SER A 83 19.63 16.24 5.53
CA SER A 83 19.65 17.01 6.78
C SER A 83 20.72 16.49 7.73
N LEU A 84 20.79 15.17 7.93
CA LEU A 84 21.82 14.51 8.74
C LEU A 84 23.23 14.81 8.24
N CYS A 85 23.46 14.86 6.92
CA CYS A 85 24.77 15.24 6.37
C CYS A 85 25.18 16.69 6.70
N LYS A 86 24.21 17.59 6.92
CA LYS A 86 24.44 18.99 7.29
C LYS A 86 24.68 19.14 8.79
N GLU A 87 23.92 18.42 9.59
CA GLU A 87 24.00 18.44 11.05
C GLU A 87 25.24 17.70 11.58
N HIS A 88 25.59 16.59 10.93
CA HIS A 88 26.66 15.68 11.32
C HIS A 88 27.61 15.39 10.15
N PRO A 89 28.54 16.31 9.82
CA PRO A 89 29.48 16.14 8.71
C PRO A 89 30.31 14.86 8.75
N GLU A 90 30.55 14.31 9.95
CA GLU A 90 31.22 13.03 10.19
C GLU A 90 30.47 11.81 9.64
N LEU A 91 29.14 11.89 9.50
CA LEU A 91 28.30 10.82 8.96
C LEU A 91 28.18 10.89 7.44
N ARG A 92 28.67 11.96 6.81
CA ARG A 92 28.42 12.29 5.40
C ARG A 92 28.83 11.18 4.45
N GLU A 93 29.93 10.48 4.69
CA GLU A 93 30.38 9.40 3.80
C GLU A 93 29.36 8.25 3.74
N ARG A 94 28.80 7.85 4.89
CA ARG A 94 27.79 6.79 4.96
C ARG A 94 26.42 7.28 4.52
N ALA A 95 26.00 8.46 4.98
CA ALA A 95 24.70 9.03 4.66
C ALA A 95 24.59 9.42 3.18
N GLN A 96 25.68 9.80 2.51
CA GLN A 96 25.68 10.10 1.07
C GLN A 96 25.34 8.89 0.21
N ALA A 97 25.82 7.70 0.59
CA ALA A 97 25.48 6.46 -0.12
C ALA A 97 23.98 6.15 0.02
N LEU A 98 23.45 6.23 1.23
CA LEU A 98 22.02 6.00 1.51
C LEU A 98 21.12 7.05 0.86
N TYR A 99 21.56 8.32 0.83
CA TYR A 99 20.90 9.39 0.09
C TYR A 99 20.77 9.05 -1.39
N ASN A 100 21.88 8.61 -2.01
CA ASN A 100 21.90 8.28 -3.43
C ASN A 100 20.94 7.12 -3.73
N GLU A 101 20.92 6.09 -2.89
CA GLU A 101 20.01 4.95 -3.01
C GLU A 101 18.54 5.37 -2.87
N ALA A 102 18.21 6.17 -1.85
CA ALA A 102 16.85 6.68 -1.65
C ALA A 102 16.39 7.53 -2.84
N ARG A 103 17.28 8.38 -3.36
CA ARG A 103 17.02 9.20 -4.55
C ARG A 103 16.81 8.35 -5.79
N GLU A 104 17.64 7.33 -6.02
CA GLU A 104 17.48 6.40 -7.15
C GLU A 104 16.17 5.62 -7.05
N ARG A 105 15.82 5.10 -5.86
CA ARG A 105 14.53 4.46 -5.61
C ARG A 105 13.36 5.38 -5.95
N SER A 106 13.41 6.65 -5.54
CA SER A 106 12.35 7.62 -5.85
C SER A 106 12.16 7.82 -7.37
N ALA A 107 13.27 7.86 -8.14
CA ALA A 107 13.23 7.99 -9.59
C ALA A 107 12.66 6.73 -10.27
N MET A 108 13.04 5.55 -9.79
CA MET A 108 12.48 4.28 -10.26
C MET A 108 10.98 4.18 -10.00
N LEU A 109 10.53 4.55 -8.79
CA LEU A 109 9.11 4.55 -8.41
C LEU A 109 8.31 5.53 -9.26
N LEU A 110 8.84 6.73 -9.52
CA LEU A 110 8.22 7.68 -10.44
C LEU A 110 8.06 7.10 -11.85
N GLY A 111 9.06 6.38 -12.35
CA GLY A 111 8.98 5.67 -13.63
C GLY A 111 7.88 4.61 -13.65
N LYS A 112 7.79 3.81 -12.58
CA LYS A 112 6.72 2.80 -12.39
C LYS A 112 5.34 3.45 -12.35
N MET A 113 5.17 4.54 -11.59
CA MET A 113 3.92 5.30 -11.52
C MET A 113 3.48 5.76 -12.91
N LYS A 114 4.38 6.40 -13.68
CA LYS A 114 4.06 6.87 -15.03
C LYS A 114 3.62 5.73 -15.96
N ALA A 115 4.28 4.57 -15.87
CA ALA A 115 3.88 3.40 -16.64
C ALA A 115 2.46 2.92 -16.27
N LEU A 116 2.13 2.87 -14.97
CA LEU A 116 0.80 2.49 -14.48
C LEU A 116 -0.28 3.51 -14.88
N GLU A 117 0.00 4.82 -14.77
CA GLU A 117 -0.89 5.90 -15.18
C GLU A 117 -1.17 5.87 -16.68
N ASN A 118 -0.14 5.61 -17.50
CA ASN A 118 -0.30 5.43 -18.94
C ASN A 118 -1.19 4.23 -19.25
N MET A 119 -0.95 3.08 -18.61
CA MET A 119 -1.79 1.90 -18.80
C MET A 119 -3.25 2.15 -18.39
N LEU A 120 -3.48 2.78 -17.24
CA LEU A 120 -4.84 3.15 -16.80
C LEU A 120 -5.53 4.10 -17.77
N SER A 121 -4.79 5.05 -18.35
CA SER A 121 -5.32 5.97 -19.36
C SER A 121 -5.76 5.25 -20.64
N LEU A 122 -5.05 4.17 -21.04
CA LEU A 122 -5.44 3.35 -22.18
C LEU A 122 -6.71 2.52 -21.92
N TYR A 123 -6.98 2.13 -20.68
CA TYR A 123 -8.22 1.40 -20.32
C TYR A 123 -9.43 2.31 -20.10
N ALA A 124 -9.22 3.62 -19.95
CA ALA A 124 -10.27 4.60 -19.68
C ALA A 124 -10.87 5.25 -20.94
N GLY A 125 -10.32 4.98 -22.12
CA GLY A 125 -10.79 5.46 -23.43
C GLY A 125 -11.45 4.35 -24.24
#